data_AF-A0A7Y6PX17-F1
#
_entry.id   AF-A0A7Y6PX17-F1
#
_cell.length_a   1.000
_cell.length_b   1.000
_cell.length_c   1.000
_cell.angle_alpha   90.00
_cell.angle_beta   90.00
_cell.angle_gamma   90.00
#
_symmetry.space_group_name_H-M   'P 1'
#
loop_
_entity.id
_entity.type
_entity.pdbx_description
1 polymer ?
#
loop_
_entity_poly.entity_id
_entity_poly.type
_entity_poly.pdbx_seq_one_letter_code
_entity_poly.pdbx_strand_id
1 'polypeptide(L)'
;MLIATIGLAIPLTANMHTPKLIEMFLRDRINRWVLSFIAFGAAHVLWVEYMIGPKFTPIWAFQLAIFMAIVGWAILLPYFFYVVRFVDPSRLIIRLRDTTMSVVAKVANRTSDPTDAQTDISTRVNQLGTIIIKSLDRNDRDVAAEGTWAIKKMLDDYDQYKKRMPKEWFKVDRADFIGLSDEGLEMLTENRTWFEMKCLQQIEHGFLRALRGADDTVSTFSDATRVIACKADAHHDEQVIRLCIRFFNNYLREAIKARNLRAVYDVFYQYRRLGRDIVDRPELIREIGAHFAYYADMARDYDLLFAPQLVLFDLGWVTRRAYERASPVAGELLRHMLALPHRTGTDLHSMAVKAKLILGGFFIENGLGAEADLVRKNLSDVDASHIERAEKELLAADRSFFEVTDRQLNLEFVPPERREPLKQFCDSLQQNA
;
A
#
# COMPACT_ATOMS: atom_id res chain seq x y z
N MET A 1 7.38 41.91 -8.54
CA MET A 1 7.69 40.66 -9.25
C MET A 1 7.82 39.48 -8.30
N LEU A 2 8.79 39.41 -7.38
CA LEU A 2 8.95 38.25 -6.48
C LEU A 2 7.73 37.93 -5.59
N ILE A 3 7.14 38.95 -4.94
CA ILE A 3 5.89 38.77 -4.14
C ILE A 3 4.74 38.32 -5.03
N ALA A 4 4.69 38.75 -6.30
CA ALA A 4 3.67 38.31 -7.25
C ALA A 4 3.92 36.88 -7.73
N THR A 5 5.17 36.48 -7.99
CA THR A 5 5.54 35.10 -8.34
C THR A 5 5.28 34.15 -7.18
N ILE A 6 5.63 34.53 -5.95
CA ILE A 6 5.38 33.74 -4.73
C ILE A 6 3.89 33.72 -4.41
N GLY A 7 3.21 34.86 -4.51
CA GLY A 7 1.77 35.02 -4.34
C GLY A 7 0.93 34.34 -5.42
N LEU A 8 1.51 33.96 -6.57
CA LEU A 8 0.86 33.12 -7.58
C LEU A 8 1.26 31.65 -7.44
N ALA A 9 2.55 31.35 -7.30
CA ALA A 9 3.08 29.99 -7.24
C ALA A 9 2.55 29.22 -6.03
N ILE A 10 2.39 29.88 -4.87
CA ILE A 10 1.92 29.20 -3.66
C ILE A 10 0.42 28.87 -3.76
N PRO A 11 -0.49 29.78 -4.14
CA PRO A 11 -1.89 29.41 -4.33
C PRO A 11 -2.09 28.43 -5.48
N LEU A 12 -1.33 28.54 -6.57
CA LEU A 12 -1.31 27.54 -7.63
C LEU A 12 -0.95 26.19 -7.03
N THR A 13 0.18 26.06 -6.33
CA THR A 13 0.58 24.75 -5.81
C THR A 13 -0.24 24.24 -4.62
N ALA A 14 -0.81 25.14 -3.81
CA ALA A 14 -1.76 24.79 -2.76
C ALA A 14 -3.08 24.26 -3.37
N ASN A 15 -3.57 24.87 -4.44
CA ASN A 15 -4.66 24.31 -5.24
C ASN A 15 -4.24 22.95 -5.82
N MET A 16 -2.98 22.82 -6.24
CA MET A 16 -2.46 21.61 -6.85
C MET A 16 -2.38 20.41 -5.91
N HIS A 17 -1.88 20.57 -4.68
CA HIS A 17 -1.65 19.45 -3.77
C HIS A 17 -2.45 19.57 -2.46
N THR A 18 -2.39 20.69 -1.73
CA THR A 18 -3.16 20.86 -0.49
C THR A 18 -3.38 22.34 -0.12
N PRO A 19 -4.63 22.80 0.13
CA PRO A 19 -4.91 24.19 0.51
C PRO A 19 -4.16 24.65 1.78
N LYS A 20 -3.88 23.71 2.68
CA LYS A 20 -3.13 23.92 3.93
C LYS A 20 -1.65 24.24 3.72
N LEU A 21 -1.13 24.10 2.49
CA LEU A 21 0.22 24.52 2.12
C LEU A 21 0.43 26.03 2.33
N ILE A 22 -0.62 26.84 2.16
CA ILE A 22 -0.57 28.29 2.47
C ILE A 22 -0.32 28.50 3.97
N GLU A 23 -1.05 27.80 4.83
CA GLU A 23 -0.88 27.89 6.29
C GLU A 23 0.53 27.45 6.71
N MET A 24 1.01 26.33 6.14
CA MET A 24 2.37 25.85 6.39
C MET A 24 3.42 26.87 5.93
N PHE A 25 3.21 27.51 4.78
CA PHE A 25 4.10 28.53 4.26
C PHE A 25 4.15 29.75 5.20
N LEU A 26 3.01 30.21 5.71
CA LEU A 26 2.92 31.35 6.63
C LEU A 26 3.45 31.04 8.04
N ARG A 27 3.38 29.80 8.50
CA ARG A 27 3.95 29.39 9.80
C ARG A 27 5.46 29.18 9.75
N ASP A 28 6.02 28.94 8.57
CA ASP A 28 7.45 28.70 8.41
C ASP A 28 8.29 29.89 8.90
N ARG A 29 9.38 29.59 9.61
CA ARG A 29 10.21 30.61 10.22
C ARG A 29 10.93 31.43 9.15
N ILE A 30 11.50 30.79 8.13
CA ILE A 30 12.28 31.48 7.09
C ILE A 30 11.36 32.38 6.26
N ASN A 31 10.20 31.86 5.85
CA ASN A 31 9.22 32.65 5.10
C ASN A 31 8.77 33.89 5.89
N ARG A 32 8.44 33.76 7.18
CA ARG A 32 8.07 34.92 8.01
C ARG A 32 9.18 35.95 8.07
N TRP A 33 10.42 35.54 8.32
CA TRP A 33 11.55 36.47 8.36
C TRP A 33 11.76 37.22 7.04
N VAL A 34 11.76 36.51 5.91
CA VAL A 34 12.00 37.12 4.60
C VAL A 34 10.84 38.04 4.21
N LEU A 35 9.58 37.63 4.41
CA LEU A 35 8.41 38.45 4.13
C LEU A 35 8.37 39.70 5.00
N SER A 36 8.62 39.57 6.31
CA SER A 36 8.69 40.73 7.22
C SER A 36 9.83 41.67 6.85
N PHE A 37 11.01 41.13 6.50
CA PHE A 37 12.15 41.95 6.05
C PHE A 37 11.82 42.76 4.80
N ILE A 38 11.23 42.12 3.77
CA ILE A 38 10.85 42.79 2.52
C ILE A 38 9.75 43.83 2.78
N ALA A 39 8.73 43.51 3.58
CA ALA A 39 7.64 44.44 3.89
C ALA A 39 8.15 45.66 4.67
N PHE A 40 9.00 45.44 5.67
CA PHE A 40 9.60 46.53 6.45
C PHE A 40 10.55 47.38 5.61
N GLY A 41 11.38 46.76 4.77
CA GLY A 41 12.26 47.46 3.84
C GLY A 41 11.47 48.33 2.86
N ALA A 42 10.36 47.82 2.31
CA ALA A 42 9.49 48.58 1.43
C ALA A 42 8.81 49.77 2.14
N ALA A 43 8.30 49.55 3.36
CA ALA A 43 7.71 50.61 4.18
C ALA A 43 8.75 51.69 4.54
N HIS A 44 9.99 51.28 4.86
CA HIS A 44 11.10 52.20 5.14
C HIS A 44 11.45 53.05 3.92
N VAL A 45 11.49 52.48 2.72
CA VAL A 45 11.73 53.25 1.48
C VAL A 45 10.66 54.32 1.26
N LEU A 46 9.37 53.97 1.41
CA LEU A 46 8.28 54.94 1.30
C LEU A 46 8.36 56.03 2.38
N TRP A 47 8.77 55.66 3.59
CA TRP A 47 8.99 56.61 4.68
C TRP A 47 10.13 57.58 4.37
N VAL A 48 11.26 57.09 3.85
CA VAL A 48 12.39 57.92 3.42
C VAL A 48 11.97 58.89 2.32
N GLU A 49 11.22 58.42 1.32
CA GLU A 49 10.70 59.25 0.23
C GLU A 49 9.83 60.40 0.77
N TYR A 50 8.93 60.11 1.71
CA TYR A 50 8.11 61.11 2.36
C TYR A 50 8.91 62.16 3.15
N MET A 51 10.03 61.77 3.77
CA MET A 51 10.87 62.68 4.56
C MET A 51 11.76 63.60 3.71
N ILE A 52 11.98 63.31 2.43
CA ILE A 52 12.84 64.11 1.56
C ILE A 52 12.15 65.44 1.23
N GLY A 53 12.76 66.55 1.65
CA GLY A 53 12.30 67.90 1.33
C GLY A 53 13.42 68.75 0.69
N PRO A 54 13.10 69.92 0.13
CA PRO A 54 14.06 70.73 -0.63
C PRO A 54 15.27 71.24 0.17
N LYS A 55 15.24 71.16 1.51
CA LYS A 55 16.33 71.59 2.41
C LYS A 55 16.81 70.50 3.37
N PHE A 56 16.25 69.29 3.33
CA PHE A 56 16.57 68.23 4.28
C PHE A 56 16.60 66.87 3.61
N THR A 57 17.70 66.15 3.80
CA THR A 57 17.88 64.78 3.32
C THR A 57 18.35 63.92 4.50
N PRO A 58 17.55 62.93 4.96
CA PRO A 58 17.95 62.05 6.05
C PRO A 58 18.96 61.00 5.54
N ILE A 59 20.25 61.37 5.52
CA ILE A 59 21.34 60.56 4.93
C ILE A 59 21.39 59.14 5.52
N TRP A 60 21.26 59.01 6.84
CA TRP A 60 21.26 57.69 7.52
C TRP A 60 20.08 56.81 7.08
N ALA A 61 18.90 57.39 6.94
CA ALA A 61 17.72 56.65 6.50
C ALA A 61 17.87 56.19 5.04
N PHE A 62 18.45 57.03 4.19
CA PHE A 62 18.76 56.71 2.80
C PHE A 62 19.81 55.61 2.65
N GLN A 63 20.90 55.67 3.43
CA GLN A 63 21.92 54.61 3.47
C GLN A 63 21.34 53.28 3.94
N LEU A 64 20.50 53.31 4.98
CA LEU A 64 19.80 52.11 5.45
C LEU A 64 18.88 51.53 4.37
N ALA A 65 18.18 52.38 3.61
CA ALA A 65 17.33 51.94 2.51
C ALA A 65 18.14 51.25 1.39
N ILE A 66 19.28 51.82 0.99
CA ILE A 66 20.19 51.20 0.01
C ILE A 66 20.73 49.87 0.54
N PHE A 67 21.16 49.83 1.80
CA PHE A 67 21.66 48.61 2.42
C PHE A 67 20.58 47.51 2.44
N MET A 68 19.36 47.83 2.87
CA MET A 68 18.22 46.90 2.86
C MET A 68 17.90 46.42 1.44
N ALA A 69 18.01 47.28 0.42
CA ALA A 69 17.81 46.90 -0.96
C ALA A 69 18.87 45.90 -1.43
N ILE A 70 20.16 46.15 -1.18
CA ILE A 70 21.26 45.23 -1.55
C ILE A 70 21.09 43.88 -0.86
N VAL A 71 20.80 43.88 0.44
CA VAL A 71 20.54 42.64 1.20
C VAL A 71 19.31 41.91 0.66
N GLY A 72 18.24 42.64 0.33
CA GLY A 72 17.04 42.08 -0.29
C GLY A 72 17.33 41.39 -1.62
N TRP A 73 18.14 42.01 -2.50
CA TRP A 73 18.59 41.40 -3.75
C TRP A 73 19.45 40.16 -3.52
N ALA A 74 20.36 40.19 -2.55
CA ALA A 74 21.21 39.05 -2.22
C ALA A 74 20.39 37.85 -1.68
N ILE A 75 19.34 38.09 -0.89
CA ILE A 75 18.47 37.05 -0.32
C ILE A 75 17.53 36.45 -1.39
N LEU A 76 17.22 37.20 -2.45
CA LEU A 76 16.19 36.86 -3.43
C LEU A 76 16.41 35.49 -4.08
N LEU A 77 17.61 35.23 -4.61
CA LEU A 77 17.91 33.99 -5.32
C LEU A 77 17.91 32.77 -4.37
N PRO A 78 18.61 32.79 -3.20
CA PRO A 78 18.51 31.72 -2.21
C PRO A 78 17.07 31.45 -1.76
N TYR A 79 16.28 32.51 -1.55
CA TYR A 79 14.89 32.37 -1.12
C TYR A 79 14.00 31.78 -2.21
N PHE A 80 14.20 32.14 -3.47
CA PHE A 80 13.48 31.52 -4.58
C PHE A 80 13.70 30.00 -4.62
N PHE A 81 14.95 29.54 -4.54
CA PHE A 81 15.25 28.10 -4.45
C PHE A 81 14.65 27.45 -3.19
N TYR A 82 14.62 28.17 -2.07
CA TYR A 82 13.96 27.71 -0.86
C TYR A 82 12.45 27.50 -1.08
N VAL A 83 11.75 28.46 -1.70
CA VAL A 83 10.30 28.36 -1.97
C VAL A 83 10.00 27.23 -2.95
N VAL A 84 10.76 27.07 -4.04
CA VAL A 84 10.58 25.95 -4.97
C VAL A 84 10.74 24.61 -4.25
N ARG A 85 11.78 24.46 -3.43
CA ARG A 85 12.00 23.27 -2.60
C ARG A 85 10.96 23.10 -1.49
N PHE A 86 10.33 24.19 -1.04
CA PHE A 86 9.28 24.13 -0.03
C PHE A 86 8.00 23.53 -0.60
N VAL A 87 7.76 23.82 -1.88
CA VAL A 87 6.56 23.46 -2.64
C VAL A 87 6.65 22.07 -3.28
N ASP A 88 7.88 21.57 -3.46
CA ASP A 88 8.19 20.20 -3.90
C ASP A 88 7.41 19.15 -3.06
N PRO A 89 6.53 18.34 -3.71
CA PRO A 89 5.66 17.41 -3.00
C PRO A 89 6.43 16.31 -2.25
N SER A 90 7.57 15.85 -2.77
CA SER A 90 8.41 14.85 -2.11
C SER A 90 8.93 15.36 -0.75
N ARG A 91 9.36 16.63 -0.71
CA ARG A 91 9.80 17.27 0.54
C ARG A 91 8.64 17.55 1.49
N LEU A 92 7.47 17.87 0.95
CA LEU A 92 6.25 18.06 1.74
C LEU A 92 5.86 16.77 2.46
N ILE A 93 5.88 15.63 1.74
CA ILE A 93 5.61 14.30 2.29
C ILE A 93 6.56 13.99 3.45
N ILE A 94 7.87 14.17 3.26
CA ILE A 94 8.89 13.95 4.31
C ILE A 94 8.62 14.82 5.53
N ARG A 95 8.31 16.11 5.32
CA ARG A 95 8.03 17.03 6.44
C ARG A 95 6.77 16.63 7.20
N LEU A 96 5.69 16.26 6.50
CA LEU A 96 4.45 15.80 7.12
C LEU A 96 4.68 14.53 7.93
N ARG A 97 5.44 13.58 7.38
CA ARG A 97 5.88 12.37 8.09
C ARG A 97 6.61 12.70 9.38
N ASP A 98 7.69 13.48 9.30
CA ASP A 98 8.59 13.75 10.42
C ASP A 98 7.88 14.58 11.51
N THR A 99 7.05 15.54 11.11
CA THR A 99 6.26 16.31 12.07
C THR A 99 5.20 15.46 12.76
N THR A 100 4.56 14.53 12.04
CA THR A 100 3.60 13.58 12.62
C THR A 100 4.30 12.68 13.65
N MET A 101 5.45 12.11 13.30
CA MET A 101 6.22 11.27 14.22
C MET A 101 6.79 12.05 15.42
N SER A 102 7.08 13.33 15.26
CA SER A 102 7.44 14.20 16.38
C SER A 102 6.30 14.34 17.40
N VAL A 103 5.05 14.48 16.94
CA VAL A 103 3.88 14.53 17.82
C VAL A 103 3.68 13.19 18.52
N VAL A 104 3.78 12.07 17.81
CA VAL A 104 3.77 10.71 18.38
C VAL A 104 4.81 10.58 19.50
N ALA A 105 6.05 11.00 19.24
CA ALA A 105 7.12 10.94 20.22
C ALA A 105 6.82 11.80 21.47
N LYS A 106 6.22 12.98 21.29
CA LYS A 106 5.81 13.85 22.41
C LYS A 106 4.74 13.22 23.29
N VAL A 107 3.74 12.56 22.69
CA VAL A 107 2.70 11.81 23.43
C VAL A 107 3.32 10.65 24.19
N ALA A 108 4.20 9.87 23.55
CA ALA A 108 4.89 8.78 24.20
C ALA A 108 5.75 9.24 25.39
N ASN A 109 6.33 10.44 25.30
CA ASN A 109 7.09 11.08 26.37
C ASN A 109 6.21 11.85 27.37
N ARG A 110 4.87 11.78 27.25
CA ARG A 110 3.88 12.46 28.10
C ARG A 110 4.04 14.00 28.16
N THR A 111 4.49 14.58 27.06
CA THR A 111 4.68 16.03 26.89
C THR A 111 3.57 16.72 26.09
N SER A 112 2.59 15.94 25.61
CA SER A 112 1.43 16.42 24.86
C SER A 112 0.21 15.64 25.31
N ASP A 113 -0.96 16.29 25.31
CA ASP A 113 -2.22 15.61 25.54
C ASP A 113 -2.48 14.58 24.41
N PRO A 114 -2.84 13.33 24.74
CA PRO A 114 -3.11 12.30 23.73
C PRO A 114 -4.29 12.63 22.81
N THR A 115 -5.36 13.24 23.32
CA THR A 115 -6.60 13.49 22.56
C THR A 115 -6.36 14.57 21.51
N ASP A 116 -5.81 15.70 21.92
CA ASP A 116 -5.46 16.78 20.98
C ASP A 116 -4.44 16.31 19.93
N ALA A 117 -3.48 15.46 20.36
CA ALA A 117 -2.49 14.89 19.46
C ALA A 117 -3.10 13.90 18.46
N GLN A 118 -4.11 13.11 18.84
CA GLN A 118 -4.81 12.22 17.91
C GLN A 118 -5.42 13.01 16.76
N THR A 119 -6.15 14.09 17.06
CA THR A 119 -6.80 14.93 16.04
C THR A 119 -5.78 15.65 15.15
N ASP A 120 -4.67 16.17 15.70
CA ASP A 120 -3.60 16.78 14.88
C ASP A 120 -2.96 15.74 13.94
N ILE A 121 -2.67 14.54 14.44
CA ILE A 121 -2.09 13.45 13.66
C ILE A 121 -3.05 12.96 12.59
N SER A 122 -4.32 12.73 12.94
CA SER A 122 -5.41 12.38 12.02
C SER A 122 -5.48 13.35 10.84
N THR A 123 -5.38 14.65 11.14
CA THR A 123 -5.36 15.72 10.14
C THR A 123 -4.14 15.65 9.22
N ARG A 124 -2.95 15.37 9.75
CA ARG A 124 -1.71 15.27 8.96
C ARG A 124 -1.67 14.00 8.09
N VAL A 125 -2.16 12.88 8.61
CA VAL A 125 -2.30 11.63 7.85
C VAL A 125 -3.28 11.83 6.69
N ASN A 126 -4.42 12.49 6.92
CA ASN A 126 -5.36 12.83 5.84
C ASN A 126 -4.74 13.76 4.77
N GLN A 127 -3.83 14.66 5.16
CA GLN A 127 -3.10 15.50 4.19
C GLN A 127 -2.16 14.66 3.32
N LEU A 128 -1.45 13.70 3.90
CA LEU A 128 -0.63 12.75 3.13
C LEU A 128 -1.50 11.96 2.13
N GLY A 129 -2.66 11.46 2.57
CA GLY A 129 -3.63 10.82 1.68
C GLY A 129 -4.13 11.74 0.56
N THR A 130 -4.39 13.01 0.87
CA THR A 130 -4.79 14.01 -0.15
C THR A 130 -3.68 14.24 -1.18
N ILE A 131 -2.41 14.30 -0.76
CA ILE A 131 -1.27 14.41 -1.68
C ILE A 131 -1.22 13.19 -2.60
N ILE A 132 -1.33 11.98 -2.04
CA ILE A 132 -1.35 10.73 -2.83
C ILE A 132 -2.46 10.77 -3.89
N ILE A 133 -3.70 11.06 -3.49
CA ILE A 133 -4.86 11.09 -4.39
C ILE A 133 -4.67 12.14 -5.49
N LYS A 134 -4.27 13.37 -5.12
CA LYS A 134 -4.08 14.44 -6.12
C LYS A 134 -2.91 14.17 -7.04
N SER A 135 -1.86 13.49 -6.58
CA SER A 135 -0.76 13.07 -7.44
C SER A 135 -1.22 12.01 -8.43
N LEU A 136 -2.04 11.05 -8.02
CA LEU A 136 -2.69 10.10 -8.94
C LEU A 136 -3.58 10.82 -9.97
N ASP A 137 -4.38 11.81 -9.56
CA ASP A 137 -5.22 12.62 -10.48
C ASP A 137 -4.40 13.31 -11.57
N ARG A 138 -3.13 13.60 -11.27
CA ARG A 138 -2.19 14.29 -12.15
C ARG A 138 -1.25 13.34 -12.89
N ASN A 139 -1.44 12.03 -12.70
CA ASN A 139 -0.55 11.00 -13.22
C ASN A 139 0.91 11.13 -12.72
N ASP A 140 1.10 11.75 -11.56
CA ASP A 140 2.39 11.84 -10.86
C ASP A 140 2.55 10.62 -9.94
N ARG A 141 2.96 9.52 -10.56
CA ARG A 141 2.98 8.18 -9.95
C ARG A 141 4.08 8.06 -8.90
N ASP A 142 5.22 8.72 -9.13
CA ASP A 142 6.36 8.69 -8.23
C ASP A 142 6.00 9.33 -6.89
N VAL A 143 5.36 10.51 -6.91
CA VAL A 143 4.92 11.18 -5.68
C VAL A 143 3.84 10.38 -4.95
N ALA A 144 2.92 9.73 -5.67
CA ALA A 144 1.92 8.87 -5.06
C ALA A 144 2.57 7.65 -4.36
N ALA A 145 3.56 7.04 -5.00
CA ALA A 145 4.34 5.95 -4.42
C ALA A 145 5.15 6.42 -3.20
N GLU A 146 5.85 7.56 -3.30
CA GLU A 146 6.59 8.16 -2.18
C GLU A 146 5.68 8.45 -0.98
N GLY A 147 4.48 8.98 -1.21
CA GLY A 147 3.49 9.21 -0.16
C GLY A 147 3.08 7.92 0.54
N THR A 148 2.85 6.87 -0.24
CA THR A 148 2.49 5.53 0.25
C THR A 148 3.61 4.93 1.10
N TRP A 149 4.85 5.00 0.62
CA TRP A 149 6.03 4.52 1.36
C TRP A 149 6.34 5.38 2.59
N ALA A 150 6.03 6.67 2.57
CA ALA A 150 6.14 7.53 3.74
C ALA A 150 5.15 7.10 4.84
N ILE A 151 3.90 6.77 4.49
CA ILE A 151 2.92 6.22 5.44
C ILE A 151 3.43 4.90 6.02
N LYS A 152 3.91 3.99 5.17
CA LYS A 152 4.52 2.73 5.64
C LYS A 152 5.65 3.00 6.64
N LYS A 153 6.53 3.95 6.35
CA LYS A 153 7.63 4.32 7.25
C LYS A 153 7.13 4.91 8.57
N MET A 154 6.04 5.68 8.58
CA MET A 154 5.43 6.15 9.83
C MET A 154 4.99 4.99 10.71
N LEU A 155 4.42 3.94 10.12
CA LEU A 155 3.99 2.75 10.84
C LEU A 155 5.19 1.98 11.41
N ASP A 156 6.27 1.82 10.62
CA ASP A 156 7.51 1.23 11.12
C ASP A 156 8.10 2.00 12.31
N ASP A 157 8.11 3.34 12.23
CA ASP A 157 8.64 4.19 13.28
C ASP A 157 7.70 4.20 14.51
N TYR A 158 6.38 4.14 14.30
CA TYR A 158 5.35 4.13 15.36
C TYR A 158 5.43 2.89 16.25
N ASP A 159 5.81 1.73 15.70
CA ASP A 159 5.94 0.48 16.46
C ASP A 159 6.87 0.64 17.69
N GLN A 160 7.92 1.45 17.57
CA GLN A 160 8.86 1.75 18.66
C GLN A 160 8.20 2.49 19.84
N TYR A 161 7.09 3.18 19.59
CA TYR A 161 6.37 3.99 20.57
C TYR A 161 5.11 3.30 21.09
N LYS A 162 4.46 2.44 20.28
CA LYS A 162 3.15 1.85 20.57
C LYS A 162 3.06 1.22 21.97
N LYS A 163 4.06 0.42 22.37
CA LYS A 163 4.08 -0.27 23.67
C LYS A 163 4.15 0.65 24.90
N ARG A 164 4.71 1.86 24.73
CA ARG A 164 4.88 2.85 25.81
C ARG A 164 3.82 3.96 25.81
N MET A 165 2.86 3.90 24.89
CA MET A 165 1.79 4.90 24.81
C MET A 165 0.87 4.87 26.04
N PRO A 166 0.36 6.02 26.48
CA PRO A 166 -0.67 6.10 27.52
C PRO A 166 -1.97 5.42 27.05
N LYS A 167 -2.83 4.96 27.97
CA LYS A 167 -4.06 4.24 27.58
C LYS A 167 -5.04 5.14 26.83
N GLU A 168 -5.06 6.41 27.21
CA GLU A 168 -5.83 7.50 26.63
C GLU A 168 -5.51 7.67 25.14
N TRP A 169 -4.27 7.38 24.71
CA TRP A 169 -3.88 7.40 23.30
C TRP A 169 -4.61 6.37 22.44
N PHE A 170 -5.19 5.32 23.03
CA PHE A 170 -5.93 4.32 22.29
C PHE A 170 -7.44 4.53 22.32
N LYS A 171 -7.93 5.45 23.16
CA LYS A 171 -9.34 5.81 23.19
C LYS A 171 -9.64 6.71 22.00
N VAL A 172 -10.46 6.24 21.08
CA VAL A 172 -10.73 6.93 19.81
C VAL A 172 -12.00 7.78 19.92
N ASP A 173 -11.94 9.02 19.44
CA ASP A 173 -13.13 9.87 19.26
C ASP A 173 -13.76 9.62 17.87
N ARG A 174 -15.10 9.67 17.82
CA ARG A 174 -15.88 9.54 16.58
C ARG A 174 -15.53 10.61 15.54
N ALA A 175 -15.12 11.80 15.97
CA ALA A 175 -14.74 12.90 15.08
C ALA A 175 -13.58 12.53 14.13
N ASP A 176 -12.67 11.66 14.59
CA ASP A 176 -11.51 11.24 13.80
C ASP A 176 -11.83 10.12 12.79
N PHE A 177 -12.99 9.48 12.92
CA PHE A 177 -13.39 8.31 12.16
C PHE A 177 -14.86 8.42 11.72
N ILE A 178 -15.12 9.42 10.87
CA ILE A 178 -16.46 9.67 10.33
C ILE A 178 -16.96 8.44 9.56
N GLY A 179 -18.10 7.90 9.97
CA GLY A 179 -18.77 6.77 9.32
C GLY A 179 -18.49 5.40 9.93
N LEU A 180 -17.56 5.29 10.88
CA LEU A 180 -17.43 4.08 11.70
C LEU A 180 -18.57 4.00 12.72
N SER A 181 -19.07 2.78 12.95
CA SER A 181 -20.05 2.51 14.01
C SER A 181 -19.37 2.54 15.38
N ASP A 182 -20.16 2.65 16.45
CA ASP A 182 -19.65 2.67 17.82
C ASP A 182 -18.89 1.37 18.14
N GLU A 183 -19.39 0.22 17.67
CA GLU A 183 -18.70 -1.08 17.79
C GLU A 183 -17.36 -1.08 17.04
N GLY A 184 -17.31 -0.42 15.87
CA GLY A 184 -16.06 -0.26 15.13
C GLY A 184 -15.02 0.55 15.88
N LEU A 185 -15.43 1.62 16.58
CA LEU A 185 -14.56 2.44 17.42
C LEU A 185 -14.09 1.68 18.67
N GLU A 186 -14.97 0.89 19.28
CA GLU A 186 -14.63 0.01 20.39
C GLU A 186 -13.58 -1.03 19.96
N MET A 187 -13.79 -1.70 18.82
CA MET A 187 -12.81 -2.63 18.27
C MET A 187 -11.45 -1.99 18.02
N LEU A 188 -11.39 -0.75 17.52
CA LEU A 188 -10.12 -0.03 17.31
C LEU A 188 -9.42 0.29 18.64
N THR A 189 -10.20 0.67 19.65
CA THR A 189 -9.72 0.98 20.99
C THR A 189 -9.16 -0.26 21.68
N GLU A 190 -9.91 -1.36 21.66
CA GLU A 190 -9.51 -2.65 22.25
C GLU A 190 -8.26 -3.21 21.59
N ASN A 191 -8.23 -3.22 20.24
CA ASN A 191 -7.10 -3.75 19.49
C ASN A 191 -5.90 -2.81 19.47
N ARG A 192 -6.05 -1.55 19.91
CA ARG A 192 -4.99 -0.54 19.92
C ARG A 192 -4.40 -0.27 18.53
N THR A 193 -5.25 -0.27 17.51
CA THR A 193 -4.86 -0.21 16.08
C THR A 193 -5.35 1.05 15.36
N TRP A 194 -5.79 2.09 16.08
CA TRP A 194 -6.39 3.26 15.44
C TRP A 194 -5.42 4.00 14.51
N PHE A 195 -4.13 4.12 14.87
CA PHE A 195 -3.16 4.84 14.04
C PHE A 195 -2.86 4.06 12.76
N GLU A 196 -2.73 2.74 12.87
CA GLU A 196 -2.57 1.81 11.77
C GLU A 196 -3.80 1.83 10.85
N MET A 197 -5.00 1.82 11.42
CA MET A 197 -6.25 1.96 10.67
C MET A 197 -6.26 3.27 9.88
N LYS A 198 -5.92 4.39 10.52
CA LYS A 198 -5.93 5.70 9.87
C LYS A 198 -4.96 5.77 8.69
N CYS A 199 -3.76 5.20 8.86
CA CYS A 199 -2.74 5.12 7.82
C CYS A 199 -3.18 4.21 6.66
N LEU A 200 -3.66 3.01 6.97
CA LEU A 200 -4.11 2.04 5.97
C LEU A 200 -5.34 2.53 5.20
N GLN A 201 -6.24 3.31 5.82
CA GLN A 201 -7.34 3.98 5.10
C GLN A 201 -6.83 4.92 4.01
N GLN A 202 -5.73 5.66 4.25
CA GLN A 202 -5.18 6.53 3.20
C GLN A 202 -4.55 5.72 2.06
N ILE A 203 -3.90 4.59 2.38
CA ILE A 203 -3.39 3.65 1.37
C ILE A 203 -4.56 3.05 0.57
N GLU A 204 -5.66 2.68 1.23
CA GLU A 204 -6.87 2.19 0.58
C GLU A 204 -7.50 3.24 -0.35
N HIS A 205 -7.62 4.49 0.09
CA HIS A 205 -8.12 5.56 -0.77
C HIS A 205 -7.23 5.77 -2.00
N GLY A 206 -5.91 5.67 -1.85
CA GLY A 206 -4.95 5.66 -2.95
C GLY A 206 -5.18 4.49 -3.91
N PHE A 207 -5.33 3.26 -3.39
CA PHE A 207 -5.66 2.07 -4.17
C PHE A 207 -6.95 2.23 -4.97
N LEU A 208 -8.04 2.66 -4.32
CA LEU A 208 -9.34 2.85 -4.96
C LEU A 208 -9.31 3.94 -6.03
N ARG A 209 -8.47 4.96 -5.83
CA ARG A 209 -8.26 6.00 -6.85
C ARG A 209 -7.46 5.47 -8.03
N ALA A 210 -6.39 4.74 -7.78
CA ALA A 210 -5.55 4.12 -8.79
C ALA A 210 -6.34 3.13 -9.67
N LEU A 211 -7.25 2.35 -9.07
CA LEU A 211 -8.13 1.41 -9.75
C LEU A 211 -9.01 2.05 -10.86
N ARG A 212 -9.22 3.37 -10.81
CA ARG A 212 -10.08 4.10 -11.75
C ARG A 212 -9.31 4.87 -12.83
N GLY A 213 -7.98 4.76 -12.92
CA GLY A 213 -7.23 5.52 -13.92
C GLY A 213 -5.69 5.49 -13.87
N ALA A 214 -5.09 4.75 -12.93
CA ALA A 214 -3.65 4.58 -12.79
C ALA A 214 -3.32 3.13 -12.41
N ASP A 215 -3.82 2.19 -13.20
CA ASP A 215 -3.81 0.75 -12.92
C ASP A 215 -2.41 0.17 -12.66
N ASP A 216 -1.38 0.76 -13.24
CA ASP A 216 0.01 0.37 -13.04
C ASP A 216 0.58 0.74 -11.66
N THR A 217 -0.10 1.62 -10.92
CA THR A 217 0.28 1.99 -9.54
C THR A 217 -0.43 1.15 -8.47
N VAL A 218 -1.42 0.34 -8.86
CA VAL A 218 -2.21 -0.51 -7.94
C VAL A 218 -1.33 -1.45 -7.13
N SER A 219 -0.29 -2.01 -7.77
CA SER A 219 0.68 -2.91 -7.13
C SER A 219 1.47 -2.24 -6.00
N THR A 220 1.69 -0.92 -6.05
CA THR A 220 2.40 -0.18 -5.00
C THR A 220 1.63 -0.20 -3.68
N PHE A 221 0.31 0.00 -3.73
CA PHE A 221 -0.53 0.03 -2.53
C PHE A 221 -0.64 -1.36 -1.89
N SER A 222 -0.86 -2.40 -2.70
CA SER A 222 -0.95 -3.78 -2.20
C SER A 222 0.39 -4.29 -1.68
N ASP A 223 1.52 -3.91 -2.31
CA ASP A 223 2.86 -4.25 -1.79
C ASP A 223 3.16 -3.51 -0.49
N ALA A 224 2.84 -2.20 -0.39
CA ALA A 224 3.02 -1.46 0.85
C ALA A 224 2.26 -2.12 2.02
N THR A 225 0.99 -2.49 1.81
CA THR A 225 0.18 -3.21 2.82
C THR A 225 0.79 -4.57 3.19
N ARG A 226 1.34 -5.32 2.21
CA ARG A 226 2.08 -6.56 2.49
C ARG A 226 3.30 -6.29 3.39
N VAL A 227 4.11 -5.29 3.06
CA VAL A 227 5.32 -4.99 3.83
C VAL A 227 4.98 -4.52 5.24
N ILE A 228 3.90 -3.75 5.43
CA ILE A 228 3.38 -3.37 6.74
C ILE A 228 3.02 -4.64 7.55
N ALA A 229 2.29 -5.58 6.95
CA ALA A 229 1.92 -6.83 7.60
C ALA A 229 3.14 -7.70 7.97
N CYS A 230 4.13 -7.81 7.08
CA CYS A 230 5.37 -8.55 7.35
C CYS A 230 6.17 -7.91 8.51
N LYS A 231 6.17 -6.58 8.59
CA LYS A 231 6.82 -5.87 9.70
C LYS A 231 6.07 -6.12 11.01
N ALA A 232 4.75 -6.07 11.01
CA ALA A 232 3.93 -6.40 12.17
C ALA A 232 4.16 -7.84 12.66
N ASP A 233 4.35 -8.79 11.74
CA ASP A 233 4.72 -10.16 12.08
C ASP A 233 6.05 -10.26 12.83
N ALA A 234 7.09 -9.55 12.35
CA ALA A 234 8.39 -9.48 13.01
C ALA A 234 8.34 -8.91 14.44
N HIS A 235 7.30 -8.13 14.77
CA HIS A 235 7.07 -7.56 16.11
C HIS A 235 5.98 -8.29 16.91
N HIS A 236 5.44 -9.38 16.37
CA HIS A 236 4.35 -10.18 16.91
C HIS A 236 3.04 -9.41 17.17
N ASP A 237 2.76 -8.37 16.37
CA ASP A 237 1.50 -7.63 16.45
C ASP A 237 0.43 -8.26 15.55
N GLU A 238 -0.26 -9.27 16.08
CA GLU A 238 -1.29 -10.00 15.34
C GLU A 238 -2.47 -9.11 14.92
N GLN A 239 -2.82 -8.10 15.71
CA GLN A 239 -3.96 -7.23 15.42
C GLN A 239 -3.70 -6.38 14.17
N VAL A 240 -2.47 -5.91 13.98
CA VAL A 240 -2.08 -5.18 12.77
C VAL A 240 -2.05 -6.11 11.55
N ILE A 241 -1.62 -7.37 11.69
CA ILE A 241 -1.65 -8.34 10.58
C ILE A 241 -3.10 -8.61 10.15
N ARG A 242 -4.00 -8.88 11.11
CA ARG A 242 -5.44 -9.07 10.85
C ARG A 242 -6.07 -7.84 10.20
N LEU A 243 -5.66 -6.64 10.61
CA LEU A 243 -6.10 -5.41 9.97
C LEU A 243 -5.64 -5.34 8.51
N CYS A 244 -4.38 -5.64 8.22
CA CYS A 244 -3.87 -5.70 6.84
C CYS A 244 -4.59 -6.74 5.99
N ILE A 245 -4.91 -7.91 6.55
CA ILE A 245 -5.75 -8.95 5.91
C ILE A 245 -7.12 -8.39 5.51
N ARG A 246 -7.77 -7.61 6.38
CA ARG A 246 -9.05 -6.94 6.05
C ARG A 246 -8.89 -5.93 4.91
N PHE A 247 -7.79 -5.18 4.85
CA PHE A 247 -7.53 -4.27 3.72
C PHE A 247 -7.25 -5.03 2.42
N PHE A 248 -6.52 -6.15 2.45
CA PHE A 248 -6.38 -7.03 1.27
C PHE A 248 -7.73 -7.53 0.77
N ASN A 249 -8.61 -7.92 1.68
CA ASN A 249 -9.97 -8.33 1.38
C ASN A 249 -10.78 -7.19 0.72
N ASN A 250 -10.64 -5.95 1.21
CA ASN A 250 -11.27 -4.79 0.57
C ASN A 250 -10.72 -4.54 -0.84
N TYR A 251 -9.40 -4.63 -1.02
CA TYR A 251 -8.76 -4.46 -2.33
C TYR A 251 -9.27 -5.47 -3.35
N LEU A 252 -9.37 -6.76 -2.97
CA LEU A 252 -9.92 -7.81 -3.83
C LEU A 252 -11.38 -7.54 -4.18
N ARG A 253 -12.21 -7.23 -3.18
CA ARG A 253 -13.63 -6.93 -3.38
C ARG A 253 -13.82 -5.81 -4.40
N GLU A 254 -13.10 -4.70 -4.24
CA GLU A 254 -13.26 -3.53 -5.09
C GLU A 254 -12.64 -3.74 -6.48
N ALA A 255 -11.50 -4.44 -6.58
CA ALA A 255 -10.90 -4.81 -7.87
C ALA A 255 -11.81 -5.75 -8.70
N ILE A 256 -12.43 -6.74 -8.05
CA ILE A 256 -13.40 -7.66 -8.69
C ILE A 256 -14.64 -6.89 -9.15
N LYS A 257 -15.22 -6.03 -8.29
CA LYS A 257 -16.38 -5.19 -8.67
C LYS A 257 -16.08 -4.27 -9.85
N ALA A 258 -14.87 -3.71 -9.89
CA ALA A 258 -14.40 -2.88 -11.00
C ALA A 258 -14.05 -3.69 -12.26
N ARG A 259 -14.13 -5.03 -12.21
CA ARG A 259 -13.72 -5.96 -13.28
C ARG A 259 -12.28 -5.72 -13.76
N ASN A 260 -11.41 -5.25 -12.86
CA ASN A 260 -10.02 -4.95 -13.18
C ASN A 260 -9.15 -6.19 -12.93
N LEU A 261 -8.96 -7.00 -13.98
CA LEU A 261 -8.23 -8.26 -13.87
C LEU A 261 -6.76 -8.07 -13.46
N ARG A 262 -6.12 -6.97 -13.90
CA ARG A 262 -4.73 -6.65 -13.51
C ARG A 262 -4.63 -6.40 -12.01
N ALA A 263 -5.51 -5.56 -11.47
CA ALA A 263 -5.56 -5.30 -10.03
C ALA A 263 -5.83 -6.58 -9.23
N VAL A 264 -6.77 -7.42 -9.68
CA VAL A 264 -7.03 -8.73 -9.06
C VAL A 264 -5.78 -9.60 -9.06
N TYR A 265 -5.06 -9.64 -10.19
CA TYR A 265 -3.83 -10.40 -10.32
C TYR A 265 -2.73 -9.91 -9.37
N ASP A 266 -2.53 -8.59 -9.27
CA ASP A 266 -1.50 -8.01 -8.39
C ASP A 266 -1.83 -8.18 -6.91
N VAL A 267 -3.10 -8.01 -6.54
CA VAL A 267 -3.53 -8.15 -5.14
C VAL A 267 -3.41 -9.60 -4.68
N PHE A 268 -3.86 -10.59 -5.48
CA PHE A 268 -3.64 -12.01 -5.14
C PHE A 268 -2.16 -12.36 -5.05
N TYR A 269 -1.31 -11.75 -5.89
CA TYR A 269 0.13 -11.95 -5.82
C TYR A 269 0.73 -11.45 -4.50
N GLN A 270 0.37 -10.24 -4.07
CA GLN A 270 0.88 -9.73 -2.79
C GLN A 270 0.29 -10.49 -1.60
N TYR A 271 -0.96 -10.94 -1.71
CA TYR A 271 -1.64 -11.69 -0.67
C TYR A 271 -1.06 -13.10 -0.49
N ARG A 272 -0.71 -13.80 -1.58
CA ARG A 272 -0.02 -15.11 -1.48
C ARG A 272 1.38 -14.95 -0.88
N ARG A 273 2.08 -13.84 -1.20
CA ARG A 273 3.39 -13.53 -0.61
C ARG A 273 3.26 -13.25 0.88
N LEU A 274 2.19 -12.58 1.31
CA LEU A 274 1.90 -12.45 2.74
C LEU A 274 1.71 -13.84 3.37
N GLY A 275 0.88 -14.71 2.76
CA GLY A 275 0.65 -16.08 3.25
C GLY A 275 1.94 -16.92 3.38
N ARG A 276 2.92 -16.71 2.48
CA ARG A 276 4.28 -17.26 2.64
C ARG A 276 4.96 -16.75 3.91
N ASP A 277 4.98 -15.44 4.06
CA ASP A 277 5.81 -14.76 5.04
C ASP A 277 5.29 -15.03 6.47
N ILE A 278 3.98 -15.28 6.62
CA ILE A 278 3.34 -15.63 7.89
C ILE A 278 3.03 -17.13 8.04
N VAL A 279 3.73 -18.01 7.32
CA VAL A 279 3.44 -19.47 7.29
C VAL A 279 3.49 -20.14 8.67
N ASP A 280 4.16 -19.53 9.63
CA ASP A 280 4.26 -19.98 11.02
C ASP A 280 3.06 -19.55 11.90
N ARG A 281 2.03 -18.92 11.30
CA ARG A 281 0.77 -18.51 11.96
C ARG A 281 -0.44 -19.25 11.38
N PRO A 282 -0.74 -20.47 11.87
CA PRO A 282 -1.74 -21.35 11.28
C PRO A 282 -3.13 -20.72 11.14
N GLU A 283 -3.61 -20.02 12.17
CA GLU A 283 -4.94 -19.39 12.16
C GLU A 283 -5.07 -18.29 11.10
N LEU A 284 -4.03 -17.47 10.92
CA LEU A 284 -4.07 -16.41 9.91
C LEU A 284 -4.01 -16.99 8.50
N ILE A 285 -3.21 -18.03 8.27
CA ILE A 285 -3.14 -18.68 6.95
C ILE A 285 -4.46 -19.37 6.63
N ARG A 286 -5.10 -20.00 7.63
CA ARG A 286 -6.43 -20.59 7.49
C ARG A 286 -7.45 -19.55 7.01
N GLU A 287 -7.45 -18.37 7.62
CA GLU A 287 -8.28 -17.23 7.19
C GLU A 287 -7.96 -16.78 5.76
N ILE A 288 -6.67 -16.64 5.42
CA ILE A 288 -6.25 -16.29 4.06
C ILE A 288 -6.75 -17.33 3.05
N GLY A 289 -6.63 -18.63 3.34
CA GLY A 289 -7.13 -19.70 2.48
C GLY A 289 -8.64 -19.61 2.24
N ALA A 290 -9.42 -19.35 3.30
CA ALA A 290 -10.86 -19.14 3.20
C ALA A 290 -11.20 -17.89 2.36
N HIS A 291 -10.45 -16.80 2.52
CA HIS A 291 -10.63 -15.58 1.73
C HIS A 291 -10.28 -15.79 0.25
N PHE A 292 -9.23 -16.54 -0.07
CA PHE A 292 -8.89 -16.90 -1.45
C PHE A 292 -10.05 -17.63 -2.13
N ALA A 293 -10.63 -18.63 -1.46
CA ALA A 293 -11.79 -19.35 -1.98
C ALA A 293 -13.00 -18.42 -2.17
N TYR A 294 -13.33 -17.61 -1.16
CA TYR A 294 -14.44 -16.66 -1.22
C TYR A 294 -14.31 -15.66 -2.38
N TYR A 295 -13.13 -15.08 -2.58
CA TYR A 295 -12.92 -14.11 -3.66
C TYR A 295 -12.77 -14.75 -5.04
N ALA A 296 -12.38 -16.03 -5.14
CA ALA A 296 -12.48 -16.78 -6.38
C ALA A 296 -13.94 -16.99 -6.79
N ASP A 297 -14.82 -17.37 -5.85
CA ASP A 297 -16.24 -17.52 -6.14
C ASP A 297 -16.88 -16.18 -6.52
N MET A 298 -16.58 -15.12 -5.77
CA MET A 298 -17.02 -13.76 -6.12
C MET A 298 -16.54 -13.33 -7.51
N ALA A 299 -15.29 -13.63 -7.88
CA ALA A 299 -14.78 -13.30 -9.21
C ALA A 299 -15.52 -14.05 -10.32
N ARG A 300 -15.94 -15.29 -10.06
CA ARG A 300 -16.78 -16.07 -10.98
C ARG A 300 -18.16 -15.43 -11.15
N ASP A 301 -18.79 -14.98 -10.07
CA ASP A 301 -20.09 -14.30 -10.11
C ASP A 301 -20.04 -12.97 -10.89
N TYR A 302 -18.84 -12.38 -11.02
CA TYR A 302 -18.58 -11.17 -11.81
C TYR A 302 -18.03 -11.45 -13.22
N ASP A 303 -18.13 -12.69 -13.71
CA ASP A 303 -17.68 -13.16 -15.03
C ASP A 303 -16.17 -13.07 -15.28
N LEU A 304 -15.35 -12.97 -14.22
CA LEU A 304 -13.89 -12.95 -14.33
C LEU A 304 -13.33 -14.39 -14.36
N LEU A 305 -13.62 -15.15 -15.43
CA LEU A 305 -13.30 -16.58 -15.55
C LEU A 305 -11.81 -16.93 -15.33
N PHE A 306 -10.89 -16.00 -15.60
CA PHE A 306 -9.46 -16.19 -15.37
C PHE A 306 -9.06 -16.09 -13.90
N ALA A 307 -9.74 -15.26 -13.10
CA ALA A 307 -9.35 -14.99 -11.72
C ALA A 307 -9.41 -16.24 -10.81
N PRO A 308 -10.46 -17.09 -10.83
CA PRO A 308 -10.46 -18.35 -10.09
C PRO A 308 -9.31 -19.30 -10.46
N GLN A 309 -8.92 -19.32 -11.73
CA GLN A 309 -7.81 -20.14 -12.22
C GLN A 309 -6.47 -19.63 -11.67
N LEU A 310 -6.30 -18.31 -11.58
CA LEU A 310 -5.15 -17.69 -10.92
C LEU A 310 -5.09 -18.04 -9.43
N VAL A 311 -6.23 -17.98 -8.73
CA VAL A 311 -6.34 -18.31 -7.31
C VAL A 311 -5.90 -19.75 -7.04
N LEU A 312 -6.19 -20.70 -7.93
CA LEU A 312 -5.72 -22.09 -7.80
C LEU A 312 -4.18 -22.18 -7.76
N PHE A 313 -3.47 -21.43 -8.61
CA PHE A 313 -2.01 -21.38 -8.57
C PHE A 313 -1.50 -20.73 -7.29
N ASP A 314 -2.11 -19.62 -6.90
CA ASP A 314 -1.64 -18.84 -5.75
C ASP A 314 -1.95 -19.54 -4.42
N LEU A 315 -3.15 -20.11 -4.26
CA LEU A 315 -3.52 -20.94 -3.11
C LEU A 315 -2.74 -22.25 -3.10
N GLY A 316 -2.60 -22.94 -4.23
CA GLY A 316 -1.76 -24.14 -4.34
C GLY A 316 -0.30 -23.87 -3.95
N TRP A 317 0.21 -22.68 -4.24
CA TRP A 317 1.52 -22.25 -3.79
C TRP A 317 1.59 -22.07 -2.27
N VAL A 318 0.59 -21.43 -1.64
CA VAL A 318 0.51 -21.28 -0.18
C VAL A 318 0.35 -22.65 0.51
N THR A 319 -0.49 -23.53 -0.03
CA THR A 319 -0.68 -24.91 0.45
C THR A 319 0.64 -25.68 0.47
N ARG A 320 1.43 -25.63 -0.61
CA ARG A 320 2.76 -26.28 -0.65
C ARG A 320 3.68 -25.79 0.46
N ARG A 321 3.74 -24.47 0.69
CA ARG A 321 4.54 -23.90 1.79
C ARG A 321 4.04 -24.37 3.16
N ALA A 322 2.73 -24.48 3.35
CA ALA A 322 2.16 -24.99 4.60
C ALA A 322 2.57 -26.45 4.86
N TYR A 323 2.58 -27.31 3.84
CA TYR A 323 3.06 -28.70 3.96
C TYR A 323 4.57 -28.78 4.23
N GLU A 324 5.39 -28.01 3.52
CA GLU A 324 6.84 -27.96 3.74
C GLU A 324 7.21 -27.51 5.17
N ARG A 325 6.32 -26.75 5.82
CA ARG A 325 6.45 -26.29 7.21
C ARG A 325 5.70 -27.14 8.22
N ALA A 326 5.07 -28.25 7.79
CA ALA A 326 4.23 -29.10 8.63
C ALA A 326 3.13 -28.32 9.40
N SER A 327 2.57 -27.29 8.77
CA SER A 327 1.52 -26.46 9.38
C SER A 327 0.24 -27.26 9.59
N PRO A 328 -0.42 -27.17 10.76
CA PRO A 328 -1.61 -27.98 11.07
C PRO A 328 -2.82 -27.68 10.17
N VAL A 329 -2.81 -26.53 9.49
CA VAL A 329 -3.89 -26.11 8.59
C VAL A 329 -3.65 -26.51 7.13
N ALA A 330 -2.52 -27.15 6.81
CA ALA A 330 -2.16 -27.51 5.44
C ALA A 330 -3.24 -28.38 4.74
N GLY A 331 -3.84 -29.32 5.47
CA GLY A 331 -4.95 -30.13 4.97
C GLY A 331 -6.23 -29.33 4.68
N GLU A 332 -6.50 -28.27 5.44
CA GLU A 332 -7.64 -27.38 5.19
C GLU A 332 -7.42 -26.51 3.96
N LEU A 333 -6.20 -25.99 3.77
CA LEU A 333 -5.84 -25.24 2.57
C LEU A 333 -5.93 -26.12 1.30
N LEU A 334 -5.53 -27.39 1.41
CA LEU A 334 -5.73 -28.36 0.34
C LEU A 334 -7.22 -28.53 0.01
N ARG A 335 -8.09 -28.65 1.02
CA ARG A 335 -9.54 -28.74 0.81
C ARG A 335 -10.09 -27.50 0.10
N HIS A 336 -9.70 -26.29 0.52
CA HIS A 336 -10.11 -25.05 -0.16
C HIS A 336 -9.63 -25.00 -1.62
N MET A 337 -8.41 -25.43 -1.88
CA MET A 337 -7.85 -25.47 -3.24
C MET A 337 -8.61 -26.47 -4.13
N LEU A 338 -8.87 -27.68 -3.64
CA LEU A 338 -9.58 -28.72 -4.40
C LEU A 338 -11.07 -28.42 -4.58
N ALA A 339 -11.68 -27.68 -3.66
CA ALA A 339 -13.06 -27.22 -3.76
C ALA A 339 -13.29 -26.23 -4.91
N LEU A 340 -12.24 -25.51 -5.34
CA LEU A 340 -12.34 -24.64 -6.50
C LEU A 340 -12.54 -25.47 -7.79
N PRO A 341 -13.59 -25.19 -8.56
CA PRO A 341 -13.95 -25.97 -9.72
C PRO A 341 -12.92 -25.78 -10.83
N HIS A 342 -12.64 -26.88 -11.53
CA HIS A 342 -11.81 -26.87 -12.73
C HIS A 342 -12.67 -26.98 -14.01
N ARG A 343 -14.00 -26.88 -13.86
CA ARG A 343 -14.99 -26.97 -14.92
C ARG A 343 -16.12 -25.98 -14.66
N THR A 344 -16.68 -25.37 -15.70
CA THR A 344 -17.92 -24.57 -15.61
C THR A 344 -18.86 -25.03 -16.70
N GLY A 345 -19.93 -25.72 -16.32
CA GLY A 345 -20.79 -26.42 -17.28
C GLY A 345 -19.98 -27.46 -18.07
N THR A 346 -19.97 -27.33 -19.39
CA THR A 346 -19.21 -28.19 -20.30
C THR A 346 -17.76 -27.75 -20.49
N ASP A 347 -17.38 -26.56 -20.04
CA ASP A 347 -16.07 -25.97 -20.31
C ASP A 347 -15.06 -26.40 -19.24
N LEU A 348 -13.98 -27.03 -19.70
CA LEU A 348 -12.86 -27.45 -18.86
C LEU A 348 -11.80 -26.33 -18.81
N HIS A 349 -11.45 -25.91 -17.60
CA HIS A 349 -10.46 -24.86 -17.37
C HIS A 349 -9.05 -25.45 -17.31
N SER A 350 -8.32 -25.39 -18.43
CA SER A 350 -6.98 -25.98 -18.55
C SER A 350 -6.01 -25.53 -17.45
N MET A 351 -5.99 -24.23 -17.13
CA MET A 351 -5.10 -23.70 -16.08
C MET A 351 -5.45 -24.23 -14.68
N ALA A 352 -6.74 -24.45 -14.40
CA ALA A 352 -7.18 -25.05 -13.14
C ALA A 352 -6.68 -26.49 -12.99
N VAL A 353 -6.75 -27.28 -14.06
CA VAL A 353 -6.22 -28.65 -14.11
C VAL A 353 -4.72 -28.64 -13.89
N LYS A 354 -3.98 -27.79 -14.62
CA LYS A 354 -2.52 -27.63 -14.47
C LYS A 354 -2.09 -27.31 -13.04
N ALA A 355 -2.77 -26.37 -12.38
CA ALA A 355 -2.47 -26.01 -10.99
C ALA A 355 -2.63 -27.21 -10.04
N LYS A 356 -3.65 -28.05 -10.26
CA LYS A 356 -3.89 -29.27 -9.48
C LYS A 356 -2.85 -30.36 -9.78
N LEU A 357 -2.45 -30.54 -11.04
CA LEU A 357 -1.38 -31.46 -11.42
C LEU A 357 -0.05 -31.10 -10.76
N ILE A 358 0.34 -29.82 -10.77
CA ILE A 358 1.54 -29.33 -10.07
C ILE A 358 1.49 -29.67 -8.57
N LEU A 359 0.31 -29.54 -7.94
CA LEU A 359 0.13 -29.85 -6.53
C LEU A 359 0.20 -31.36 -6.27
N GLY A 360 -0.39 -32.19 -7.15
CA GLY A 360 -0.29 -33.64 -7.09
C GLY A 360 1.16 -34.14 -7.22
N GLY A 361 1.91 -33.63 -8.19
CA GLY A 361 3.33 -33.93 -8.35
C GLY A 361 4.17 -33.55 -7.13
N PHE A 362 3.86 -32.41 -6.49
CA PHE A 362 4.49 -32.02 -5.23
C PHE A 362 4.21 -33.03 -4.10
N PHE A 363 2.99 -33.58 -3.99
CA PHE A 363 2.69 -34.56 -2.95
C PHE A 363 3.42 -35.88 -3.18
N ILE A 364 3.56 -36.33 -4.43
CA ILE A 364 4.38 -37.50 -4.79
C ILE A 364 5.85 -37.26 -4.40
N GLU A 365 6.41 -36.10 -4.76
CA GLU A 365 7.79 -35.71 -4.43
C GLU A 365 8.07 -35.80 -2.92
N ASN A 366 7.09 -35.45 -2.07
CA ASN A 366 7.23 -35.39 -0.62
C ASN A 366 6.72 -36.64 0.11
N GLY A 367 6.34 -37.71 -0.60
CA GLY A 367 5.83 -38.95 0.00
C GLY A 367 4.45 -38.82 0.65
N LEU A 368 3.68 -37.79 0.30
CA LEU A 368 2.35 -37.48 0.83
C LEU A 368 1.26 -38.19 -0.01
N GLY A 369 1.27 -39.52 0.03
CA GLY A 369 0.43 -40.36 -0.83
C GLY A 369 -1.08 -40.15 -0.66
N ALA A 370 -1.54 -39.95 0.58
CA ALA A 370 -2.95 -39.73 0.89
C ALA A 370 -3.46 -38.40 0.31
N GLU A 371 -2.65 -37.35 0.39
CA GLU A 371 -2.93 -36.05 -0.21
C GLU A 371 -2.92 -36.13 -1.74
N ALA A 372 -1.97 -36.88 -2.31
CA ALA A 372 -1.95 -37.16 -3.74
C ALA A 372 -3.23 -37.91 -4.19
N ASP A 373 -3.72 -38.88 -3.41
CA ASP A 373 -4.99 -39.58 -3.68
C ASP A 373 -6.19 -38.62 -3.71
N LEU A 374 -6.22 -37.62 -2.82
CA LEU A 374 -7.27 -36.59 -2.81
C LEU A 374 -7.25 -35.76 -4.10
N VAL A 375 -6.06 -35.38 -4.58
CA VAL A 375 -5.92 -34.70 -5.87
C VAL A 375 -6.36 -35.60 -7.01
N ARG A 376 -6.00 -36.91 -7.00
CA ARG A 376 -6.44 -37.85 -8.04
C ARG A 376 -7.95 -37.98 -8.11
N LYS A 377 -8.58 -38.17 -6.95
CA LYS A 377 -10.04 -38.22 -6.86
C LYS A 377 -10.71 -36.93 -7.33
N ASN A 378 -10.07 -35.78 -7.14
CA ASN A 378 -10.60 -34.49 -7.60
C ASN A 378 -10.48 -34.26 -9.11
N LEU A 379 -9.59 -35.01 -9.79
CA LEU A 379 -9.38 -34.91 -11.24
C LEU A 379 -9.95 -36.12 -12.00
N SER A 380 -10.72 -37.00 -11.33
CA SER A 380 -11.22 -38.24 -11.95
C SER A 380 -12.22 -38.02 -13.08
N ASP A 381 -12.82 -36.83 -13.15
CA ASP A 381 -13.75 -36.40 -14.20
C ASP A 381 -13.05 -35.69 -15.39
N VAL A 382 -11.71 -35.64 -15.40
CA VAL A 382 -10.91 -35.07 -16.49
C VAL A 382 -10.41 -36.18 -17.41
N ASP A 383 -10.65 -36.05 -18.71
CA ASP A 383 -10.23 -37.04 -19.69
C ASP A 383 -8.70 -37.20 -19.74
N ALA A 384 -8.23 -38.44 -19.96
CA ALA A 384 -6.81 -38.75 -20.07
C ALA A 384 -6.09 -37.89 -21.14
N SER A 385 -6.76 -37.61 -22.27
CA SER A 385 -6.20 -36.76 -23.34
C SER A 385 -5.95 -35.31 -22.90
N HIS A 386 -6.76 -34.78 -21.96
CA HIS A 386 -6.57 -33.45 -21.39
C HIS A 386 -5.42 -33.45 -20.38
N ILE A 387 -5.29 -34.52 -19.58
CA ILE A 387 -4.16 -34.69 -18.66
C ILE A 387 -2.83 -34.76 -19.43
N GLU A 388 -2.75 -35.58 -20.48
CA GLU A 388 -1.56 -35.72 -21.32
C GLU A 388 -1.15 -34.38 -21.97
N ARG A 389 -2.14 -33.63 -22.49
CA ARG A 389 -1.88 -32.30 -23.05
C ARG A 389 -1.36 -31.33 -21.98
N ALA A 390 -2.02 -31.27 -20.83
CA ALA A 390 -1.63 -30.38 -19.74
C ALA A 390 -0.22 -30.70 -19.21
N GLU A 391 0.11 -31.99 -19.07
CA GLU A 391 1.46 -32.45 -18.71
C GLU A 391 2.51 -31.96 -19.71
N LYS A 392 2.28 -32.20 -21.01
CA LYS A 392 3.20 -31.78 -22.07
C LYS A 392 3.45 -30.27 -22.05
N GLU A 393 2.38 -29.48 -21.84
CA GLU A 393 2.47 -28.02 -21.73
C GLU A 393 3.27 -27.60 -20.48
N LEU A 394 3.04 -28.22 -19.32
CA LEU A 394 3.78 -27.95 -18.08
C LEU A 394 5.28 -28.28 -18.20
N LEU A 395 5.63 -29.37 -18.88
CA LEU A 395 7.02 -29.79 -19.08
C LEU A 395 7.76 -28.90 -20.11
N ALA A 396 7.02 -28.34 -21.07
CA ALA A 396 7.54 -27.44 -22.09
C ALA A 396 7.59 -25.98 -21.64
N ALA A 397 6.89 -25.61 -20.55
CA ALA A 397 6.84 -24.24 -20.07
C ALA A 397 8.23 -23.70 -19.68
N ASP A 398 8.59 -22.55 -20.25
CA ASP A 398 9.79 -21.83 -19.89
C ASP A 398 9.64 -21.12 -18.54
N ARG A 399 10.78 -20.91 -17.86
CA ARG A 399 10.83 -20.25 -16.55
C ARG A 399 10.26 -18.84 -16.57
N SER A 400 10.66 -18.10 -17.59
CA SER A 400 10.24 -16.72 -17.77
C SER A 400 9.13 -16.66 -18.79
N PHE A 401 8.13 -15.83 -18.48
CA PHE A 401 7.17 -15.46 -19.51
C PHE A 401 7.88 -14.62 -20.58
N PHE A 402 7.43 -14.70 -21.83
CA PHE A 402 8.05 -13.97 -22.95
C PHE A 402 7.80 -12.46 -22.86
N GLU A 403 6.76 -12.03 -22.13
CA GLU A 403 6.50 -10.63 -21.78
C GLU A 403 7.08 -10.29 -20.40
N VAL A 404 7.47 -9.03 -20.22
CA VAL A 404 7.87 -8.51 -18.92
C VAL A 404 6.61 -8.28 -18.09
N THR A 405 6.51 -8.98 -16.96
CA THR A 405 5.38 -8.88 -16.03
C THR A 405 5.88 -8.75 -14.60
N ASP A 406 5.08 -8.19 -13.70
CA ASP A 406 5.47 -7.99 -12.30
C ASP A 406 5.84 -9.30 -11.57
N ARG A 407 5.30 -10.44 -12.01
CA ARG A 407 5.68 -11.76 -11.48
C ARG A 407 6.90 -12.35 -12.17
N GLN A 408 7.13 -12.04 -13.46
CA GLN A 408 8.16 -12.55 -14.41
C GLN A 408 8.26 -14.08 -14.57
N LEU A 409 7.77 -14.85 -13.61
CA LEU A 409 7.74 -16.30 -13.58
C LEU A 409 6.43 -16.79 -14.20
N ASN A 410 6.56 -17.69 -15.18
CA ASN A 410 5.41 -18.38 -15.72
C ASN A 410 4.76 -19.24 -14.61
N LEU A 411 3.45 -19.07 -14.38
CA LEU A 411 2.71 -19.83 -13.36
C LEU A 411 2.76 -21.34 -13.62
N GLU A 412 2.87 -21.72 -14.89
CA GLU A 412 2.95 -23.09 -15.37
C GLU A 412 4.36 -23.68 -15.30
N PHE A 413 5.38 -22.87 -14.95
CA PHE A 413 6.75 -23.35 -14.90
C PHE A 413 6.95 -24.37 -13.77
N VAL A 414 7.39 -25.57 -14.16
CA VAL A 414 7.79 -26.64 -13.25
C VAL A 414 9.33 -26.77 -13.27
N PRO A 415 10.01 -26.54 -12.13
CA PRO A 415 11.47 -26.71 -12.02
C PRO A 415 11.90 -28.12 -12.43
N PRO A 416 13.08 -28.29 -13.07
CA PRO A 416 13.54 -29.60 -13.57
C PRO A 416 13.47 -30.73 -12.54
N GLU A 417 13.84 -30.45 -11.29
CA GLU A 417 13.81 -31.39 -10.17
C GLU A 417 12.40 -31.90 -9.84
N ARG A 418 11.35 -31.16 -10.18
CA ARG A 418 9.94 -31.50 -9.93
C ARG A 418 9.22 -32.12 -11.12
N ARG A 419 9.89 -32.26 -12.27
CA ARG A 419 9.28 -32.80 -13.49
C ARG A 419 9.02 -34.29 -13.41
N GLU A 420 9.90 -35.05 -12.77
CA GLU A 420 9.75 -36.50 -12.65
C GLU A 420 8.59 -36.90 -11.71
N PRO A 421 8.45 -36.32 -10.50
CA PRO A 421 7.26 -36.55 -9.67
C PRO A 421 5.95 -36.14 -10.33
N LEU A 422 5.96 -35.08 -11.15
CA LEU A 422 4.80 -34.65 -11.93
C LEU A 422 4.37 -35.72 -12.94
N LYS A 423 5.32 -36.27 -13.71
CA LYS A 423 5.05 -37.36 -14.67
C LYS A 423 4.47 -38.58 -13.97
N GLN A 424 5.10 -39.02 -12.87
CA GLN A 424 4.61 -40.14 -12.07
C GLN A 424 3.17 -39.92 -11.59
N PHE A 425 2.83 -38.69 -11.20
CA PHE A 425 1.46 -38.34 -10.83
C PHE A 425 0.50 -38.41 -12.03
N CYS A 426 0.88 -37.86 -13.19
CA CYS A 426 0.08 -37.91 -14.41
C CYS A 426 -0.15 -39.35 -14.91
N ASP A 427 0.90 -40.18 -14.92
CA ASP A 427 0.81 -41.60 -15.28
C ASP A 427 -0.17 -42.35 -14.37
N SER A 428 -0.15 -42.04 -13.06
CA SER A 428 -1.06 -42.65 -12.08
C SER A 428 -2.53 -42.28 -12.28
N LEU A 429 -2.82 -41.15 -12.93
CA LEU A 429 -4.18 -40.75 -13.32
C LEU A 429 -4.65 -41.54 -14.54
N GLN A 430 -3.75 -41.75 -15.50
CA GLN A 430 -4.06 -42.46 -16.75
C GLN A 430 -4.26 -43.96 -16.55
N GLN A 431 -3.60 -44.57 -15.56
CA GLN A 431 -3.78 -45.99 -15.23
C GLN A 431 -5.08 -46.30 -14.47
N ASN A 432 -5.76 -45.27 -13.93
CA ASN A 432 -7.00 -45.40 -13.17
C ASN A 432 -8.24 -44.88 -13.94
N ALA A 433 -8.07 -44.41 -15.17
CA ALA A 433 -9.13 -44.01 -16.10
C ALA A 433 -9.42 -45.17 -17.06
#